data_AF-A0A960K3T9-F1
#
_entry.id   AF-A0A960K3T9-F1
#
_cell.length_a   1.000
_cell.length_b   1.000
_cell.length_c   1.000
_cell.angle_alpha   90.00
_cell.angle_beta   90.00
_cell.angle_gamma   90.00
#
_symmetry.space_group_name_H-M   'P 1'
#
loop_
_entity.id
_entity.type
_entity.pdbx_description
1 polymer ?
#
loop_
_entity_poly.entity_id
_entity_poly.type
_entity_poly.pdbx_seq_one_letter_code
_entity_poly.pdbx_strand_id
1 'polypeptide(L)'
;MARVLADLPPGGPEDTARSARRQLKKKETKRIVQSALESHFASEELKPYQAELIKLQQHIEATGKKVIILFDGRDASGKGGTIRRVTRYMNEKHYRV
;
A
#
# COMPACT_ATOMS: atom_id res chain seq x y z
N MET A 1 7.49 -13.06 -16.50
CA MET A 1 6.34 -12.27 -15.99
C MET A 1 6.07 -11.04 -16.87
N ALA A 2 5.95 -11.21 -18.19
CA ALA A 2 5.77 -10.10 -19.13
C ALA A 2 4.78 -10.48 -20.24
N ARG A 3 3.62 -11.06 -19.87
CA ARG A 3 2.61 -11.54 -20.84
C ARG A 3 1.21 -10.98 -20.60
N VAL A 4 1.10 -9.84 -19.90
CA VAL A 4 -0.19 -9.17 -19.68
C VAL A 4 -0.25 -7.81 -20.38
N LEU A 5 0.86 -7.31 -20.92
CA LEU A 5 0.91 -6.02 -21.63
C LEU A 5 0.60 -6.12 -23.13
N ALA A 6 0.38 -7.31 -23.68
CA ALA A 6 0.16 -7.53 -25.12
C ALA A 6 -1.31 -7.40 -25.56
N ASP A 7 -2.26 -7.38 -24.63
CA ASP A 7 -3.71 -7.36 -24.92
C ASP A 7 -4.39 -6.02 -24.54
N LEU A 8 -3.62 -4.93 -24.44
CA LEU A 8 -4.21 -3.60 -24.26
C LEU A 8 -4.84 -3.15 -25.58
N PRO A 9 -6.15 -2.81 -25.61
CA PRO A 9 -6.79 -2.31 -26.81
C PRO A 9 -6.09 -1.02 -27.28
N PRO A 10 -5.90 -0.81 -28.61
CA PRO A 10 -5.30 0.41 -29.11
C PRO A 10 -6.22 1.59 -28.79
N GLY A 11 -5.82 2.40 -27.81
CA GLY A 11 -6.60 3.52 -27.31
C GLY A 11 -6.07 4.05 -25.98
N GLY A 12 -6.37 5.30 -25.68
CA GLY A 12 -5.92 5.95 -24.45
C GLY A 12 -6.55 5.33 -23.19
N PRO A 13 -6.22 5.86 -21.99
CA PRO A 13 -6.81 5.42 -20.72
C PRO A 13 -8.35 5.43 -20.74
N GLU A 14 -8.94 6.35 -21.52
CA GLU A 14 -10.38 6.49 -21.70
C GLU A 14 -11.01 5.37 -22.54
N ASP A 15 -10.35 4.92 -23.62
CA ASP A 15 -10.84 3.85 -24.49
C ASP A 15 -10.73 2.47 -23.84
N THR A 16 -9.67 2.29 -23.04
CA THR A 16 -9.48 1.09 -22.22
C THR A 16 -10.56 1.02 -21.14
N ALA A 17 -10.84 2.13 -20.47
CA ALA A 17 -11.92 2.23 -19.47
C ALA A 17 -13.32 2.02 -20.08
N ARG A 18 -13.56 2.52 -21.30
CA ARG A 18 -14.84 2.37 -22.01
C ARG A 18 -15.09 0.91 -22.44
N SER A 19 -14.06 0.26 -22.97
CA SER A 19 -14.08 -1.15 -23.39
C SER A 19 -14.29 -2.09 -22.20
N ALA A 20 -13.60 -1.85 -21.09
CA ALA A 20 -13.75 -2.59 -19.83
C ALA A 20 -15.16 -2.41 -19.22
N ARG A 21 -15.71 -1.19 -19.24
CA ARG A 21 -17.07 -0.89 -18.74
C ARG A 21 -18.17 -1.65 -19.49
N ARG A 22 -17.97 -1.97 -20.78
CA ARG A 22 -18.93 -2.71 -21.61
C ARG A 22 -18.97 -4.22 -21.29
N GLN A 23 -17.92 -4.77 -20.68
CA GLN A 23 -17.81 -6.20 -20.35
C GLN A 23 -18.13 -6.52 -18.88
N LEU A 24 -18.16 -5.52 -17.99
CA LEU A 24 -18.40 -5.73 -16.56
C LEU A 24 -19.90 -5.63 -16.23
N LYS A 25 -20.47 -6.65 -15.57
CA LYS A 25 -21.85 -6.61 -15.10
C LYS A 25 -22.01 -5.51 -14.05
N LYS A 26 -23.15 -4.81 -13.99
CA LYS A 26 -23.44 -3.76 -12.96
C LYS A 26 -23.05 -4.17 -11.53
N LYS A 27 -23.21 -5.46 -11.19
CA LYS A 27 -22.84 -6.05 -9.90
C LYS A 27 -21.32 -6.15 -9.67
N GLU A 28 -20.54 -6.43 -10.70
CA GLU A 28 -19.06 -6.46 -10.64
C GLU A 28 -18.50 -5.05 -10.52
N THR A 29 -18.99 -4.10 -11.31
CA THR A 29 -18.59 -2.69 -11.21
C THR A 29 -18.84 -2.15 -9.80
N LYS A 30 -20.01 -2.43 -9.20
CA LYS A 30 -20.32 -2.01 -7.82
C LYS A 30 -19.35 -2.62 -6.81
N ARG A 31 -18.97 -3.89 -6.94
CA ARG A 31 -18.00 -4.55 -6.04
C ARG A 31 -16.60 -3.97 -6.16
N ILE A 32 -16.13 -3.71 -7.38
CA ILE A 32 -14.81 -3.13 -7.63
C ILE A 32 -14.73 -1.73 -7.01
N VAL A 33 -15.74 -0.89 -7.26
CA VAL A 33 -15.81 0.46 -6.69
C VAL A 33 -15.85 0.41 -5.17
N GLN A 34 -16.66 -0.47 -4.58
CA GLN A 34 -16.75 -0.63 -3.13
C GLN A 34 -15.42 -1.03 -2.51
N SER A 35 -14.74 -2.04 -3.06
CA SER A 35 -13.44 -2.51 -2.56
C SER A 35 -12.34 -1.45 -2.69
N ALA A 36 -12.36 -0.66 -3.77
CA ALA A 36 -11.44 0.45 -3.95
C ALA A 36 -11.66 1.56 -2.92
N LEU A 37 -12.92 1.92 -2.64
CA LEU A 37 -13.30 2.89 -1.61
C LEU A 37 -12.87 2.43 -0.22
N GLU A 38 -13.16 1.19 0.15
CA GLU A 38 -12.75 0.59 1.43
C GLU A 38 -11.22 0.63 1.58
N SER A 39 -10.49 0.23 0.53
CA SER A 39 -9.03 0.26 0.53
C SER A 39 -8.48 1.69 0.67
N HIS A 40 -9.11 2.66 0.02
CA HIS A 40 -8.74 4.06 0.12
C HIS A 40 -8.94 4.59 1.53
N PHE A 41 -10.13 4.43 2.12
CA PHE A 41 -10.40 4.89 3.49
C PHE A 41 -9.49 4.22 4.52
N ALA A 42 -9.28 2.90 4.42
CA ALA A 42 -8.34 2.21 5.30
C ALA A 42 -6.90 2.75 5.15
N SER A 43 -6.50 3.19 3.96
CA SER A 43 -5.19 3.81 3.74
C SER A 43 -5.11 5.23 4.33
N GLU A 44 -6.20 6.00 4.30
CA GLU A 44 -6.28 7.33 4.91
C GLU A 44 -6.18 7.25 6.44
N GLU A 45 -6.85 6.27 7.06
CA GLU A 45 -6.81 6.04 8.52
C GLU A 45 -5.40 5.73 9.03
N LEU A 46 -4.51 5.19 8.18
CA LEU A 46 -3.13 4.89 8.54
C LEU A 46 -2.19 6.11 8.47
N LYS A 47 -2.56 7.17 7.75
CA LYS A 47 -1.69 8.36 7.55
C LYS A 47 -1.30 9.06 8.86
N PRO A 48 -2.20 9.30 9.83
CA PRO A 48 -1.83 9.93 11.10
C PRO A 48 -0.76 9.13 11.86
N TYR A 49 -0.89 7.81 11.89
CA TYR A 49 0.08 6.95 12.57
C TYR A 49 1.44 6.93 11.89
N GLN A 50 1.48 7.07 10.56
CA GLN A 50 2.74 7.23 9.84
C GLN A 50 3.46 8.53 10.22
N ALA A 51 2.73 9.62 10.46
CA ALA A 51 3.31 10.86 10.96
C ALA A 51 3.88 10.68 12.38
N GLU A 52 3.20 9.94 13.25
CA GLU A 52 3.70 9.62 14.60
C GLU A 52 4.97 8.75 14.56
N LEU A 53 5.08 7.82 13.61
CA LEU A 53 6.29 7.02 13.42
C LEU A 53 7.50 7.89 13.03
N ILE A 54 7.30 8.93 12.22
CA ILE A 54 8.37 9.88 11.87
C ILE A 54 8.79 10.69 13.10
N LYS A 55 7.84 11.15 13.91
CA LYS A 55 8.14 11.85 15.18
C LYS A 55 8.91 10.95 16.15
N LEU A 56 8.52 9.68 16.26
CA LEU A 56 9.24 8.69 17.06
C LEU A 56 10.67 8.52 16.57
N GLN A 57 10.87 8.38 15.26
CA GLN A 57 12.21 8.29 14.67
C GLN A 57 13.06 9.51 15.05
N GLN A 58 12.55 10.73 14.85
CA GLN A 58 13.25 11.96 15.20
C GLN A 58 13.60 12.03 16.70
N HIS A 59 12.69 11.58 17.57
CA HIS A 59 12.96 11.51 19.00
C HIS A 59 14.08 10.53 19.35
N ILE A 60 14.09 9.34 18.73
CA ILE A 60 15.12 8.32 18.94
C ILE A 60 16.49 8.87 18.51
N GLU A 61 16.54 9.53 17.35
CA GLU A 61 17.76 10.16 16.83
C GLU A 61 18.25 11.29 17.74
N ALA A 62 17.36 12.19 18.16
CA ALA A 62 17.71 13.31 19.04
C ALA A 62 18.17 12.87 20.43
N THR A 63 17.64 11.75 20.94
CA THR A 63 18.01 11.21 22.26
C THR A 63 19.15 10.20 22.21
N GLY A 64 19.63 9.82 21.03
CA GLY A 64 20.64 8.78 20.85
C GLY A 64 20.20 7.38 21.31
N LYS A 65 18.88 7.15 21.45
CA LYS A 65 18.34 5.85 21.86
C LYS A 65 18.41 4.84 20.71
N LYS A 66 18.29 3.56 21.05
CA LYS A 66 18.20 2.46 20.08
C LYS A 66 16.89 1.70 20.31
N VAL A 67 16.23 1.32 19.22
CA VAL A 67 14.96 0.58 19.24
C VAL A 67 15.08 -0.64 18.33
N ILE A 68 14.52 -1.77 18.79
CA ILE A 68 14.37 -3.00 18.02
C ILE A 68 12.89 -3.33 17.98
N ILE A 69 12.35 -3.61 16.79
CA ILE A 69 10.95 -4.03 16.60
C ILE A 69 10.97 -5.44 16.03
N LEU A 70 10.38 -6.39 16.77
CA LEU A 70 10.26 -7.78 16.34
C LEU A 70 8.87 -8.01 15.74
N PHE A 71 8.83 -8.58 14.53
CA PHE A 71 7.59 -9.00 13.88
C PHE A 71 7.52 -10.53 13.86
N ASP A 72 6.62 -11.10 14.65
CA ASP A 72 6.38 -12.54 14.71
C ASP A 72 5.07 -12.95 14.00
N GLY A 73 4.97 -14.22 13.63
CA GLY A 73 3.78 -14.82 13.02
C GLY A 73 4.11 -16.03 12.14
N ARG A 74 3.08 -16.77 11.76
CA ARG A 74 3.21 -17.95 10.87
C ARG A 74 3.66 -17.56 9.45
N ASP A 75 4.08 -18.55 8.66
CA ASP A 75 4.37 -18.32 7.24
C ASP A 75 3.13 -17.74 6.53
N ALA A 76 3.38 -16.79 5.62
CA ALA A 76 2.36 -16.03 4.90
C ALA A 76 1.38 -15.17 5.76
N SER A 77 1.68 -14.92 7.04
CA SER A 77 0.83 -14.04 7.89
C SER A 77 0.89 -12.55 7.52
N GLY A 78 1.78 -12.16 6.59
CA GLY A 78 1.89 -10.78 6.12
C GLY A 78 2.94 -9.91 6.81
N LYS A 79 3.87 -10.51 7.58
CA LYS A 79 4.97 -9.80 8.29
C LYS A 79 5.71 -8.78 7.42
N GLY A 80 6.17 -9.19 6.23
CA GLY A 80 6.88 -8.31 5.30
C GLY A 80 6.04 -7.13 4.79
N GLY A 81 4.72 -7.33 4.63
CA GLY A 81 3.80 -6.25 4.29
C GLY A 81 3.66 -5.23 5.41
N THR A 82 3.66 -5.68 6.67
CA THR A 82 3.64 -4.81 7.85
C THR A 82 4.93 -4.01 7.97
N ILE A 83 6.09 -4.67 7.87
CA ILE A 83 7.41 -4.00 7.86
C ILE A 83 7.41 -2.89 6.80
N ARG A 84 7.01 -3.21 5.57
CA ARG A 84 6.96 -2.24 4.46
C ARG A 84 5.97 -1.08 4.69
N ARG A 85 4.91 -1.25 5.49
CA ARG A 85 4.01 -0.13 5.85
C ARG A 85 4.61 0.75 6.93
N VAL A 86 5.28 0.16 7.92
CA VAL A 86 5.98 0.90 8.98
C VAL A 86 7.13 1.72 8.42
N THR A 87 7.92 1.13 7.51
CA THR A 87 9.14 1.78 6.98
C THR A 87 8.90 2.67 5.76
N ARG A 88 7.68 2.69 5.19
CA ARG A 88 7.35 3.36 3.91
C ARG A 88 7.80 4.82 3.83
N TYR A 89 7.73 5.55 4.95
CA TYR A 89 8.02 6.98 5.04
C TYR A 89 9.20 7.29 5.97
N MET A 90 9.89 6.27 6.47
CA MET A 90 11.08 6.44 7.30
C MET A 90 12.30 6.68 6.42
N ASN A 91 13.27 7.45 6.91
CA ASN A 91 14.53 7.66 6.21
C ASN A 91 15.42 6.41 6.30
N GLU A 92 15.71 5.80 5.15
CA GLU A 92 16.49 4.55 4.99
C GLU A 92 17.90 4.59 5.60
N LYS A 93 18.49 5.77 5.79
CA LYS A 93 19.81 5.90 6.40
C LYS A 93 19.81 5.58 7.90
N HIS A 94 18.64 5.59 8.53
CA HIS A 94 18.51 5.56 9.99
C HIS A 94 17.76 4.33 10.52
N TYR A 95 17.29 3.42 9.66
CA TYR A 95 16.72 2.14 10.06
C TYR A 95 17.34 0.98 9.29
N ARG A 96 17.18 -0.23 9.84
CA ARG A 96 17.56 -1.49 9.20
C ARG A 96 16.43 -2.50 9.39
N VAL A 97 16.19 -3.33 8.38
CA VAL A 97 15.22 -4.44 8.39
C VAL A 97 15.97 -5.75 8.44
#